data_AF-A0A840EVL1-F1
#
_entry.id   AF-A0A840EVL1-F1
#
_cell.length_a   1.000
_cell.length_b   1.000
_cell.length_c   1.000
_cell.angle_alpha   90.00
_cell.angle_beta   90.00
_cell.angle_gamma   90.00
#
_symmetry.space_group_name_H-M   'P 1'
#
loop_
_entity.id
_entity.type
_entity.pdbx_description
1 polymer ?
#
loop_
_entity_poly.entity_id
_entity_poly.type
_entity_poly.pdbx_seq_one_letter_code
_entity_poly.pdbx_strand_id
1 'polypeptide(L)'
;MSDGEAGDFALRLDELFRNLPGPDGRPYSAKTIAQRAADRGYRIGESYLSQLRSGKARSPSFRTVEGLAAAFDVDIRHFLTDEDSRRTRDEIEQFRAMADPEVHRVAKRLAGLPKETIAVVDELVDVLHRRRGPAAASDLHLVDDAV
;
A
#
# COMPACT_ATOMS: atom_id res chain seq x y z
N MET A 1 7.82 10.03 -0.12
CA MET A 1 8.52 9.31 -1.19
C MET A 1 9.77 10.08 -1.55
N SER A 2 10.93 9.42 -1.54
CA SER A 2 12.20 10.01 -1.94
C SER A 2 12.38 9.96 -3.47
N ASP A 3 13.27 10.78 -4.03
CA ASP A 3 13.44 10.89 -5.49
C ASP A 3 13.85 9.57 -6.20
N GLY A 4 14.40 8.60 -5.45
CA GLY A 4 14.70 7.26 -5.96
C GLY A 4 13.47 6.37 -6.15
N GLU A 5 12.49 6.42 -5.24
CA GLU A 5 11.29 5.57 -5.27
C GLU A 5 10.34 5.90 -6.44
N ALA A 6 10.23 7.20 -6.77
CA ALA A 6 9.46 7.64 -7.92
C ALA A 6 10.08 7.19 -9.26
N GLY A 7 11.41 7.08 -9.30
CA GLY A 7 12.14 6.49 -10.42
C GLY A 7 11.81 5.01 -10.58
N ASP A 8 11.76 4.26 -9.48
CA ASP A 8 11.43 2.83 -9.49
C ASP A 8 10.00 2.55 -9.97
N PHE A 9 9.02 3.35 -9.56
CA PHE A 9 7.64 3.20 -10.05
C PHE A 9 7.54 3.44 -11.55
N ALA A 10 8.12 4.54 -12.04
CA ALA A 10 8.10 4.89 -13.46
C ALA A 10 8.76 3.80 -14.32
N LEU A 11 9.86 3.23 -13.83
CA LEU A 11 10.61 2.19 -14.51
C LEU A 11 9.81 0.88 -14.61
N ARG A 12 9.22 0.42 -13.49
CA ARG A 12 8.34 -0.76 -13.45
C ARG A 12 7.11 -0.59 -14.35
N LEU A 13 6.49 0.59 -14.33
CA LEU A 13 5.36 0.89 -15.21
C LEU A 13 5.78 0.83 -16.69
N ASP A 14 6.91 1.43 -17.05
CA ASP A 14 7.37 1.43 -18.44
C ASP A 14 7.79 0.02 -18.92
N GLU A 15 8.31 -0.82 -18.04
CA GLU A 15 8.58 -2.23 -18.33
C GLU A 15 7.31 -3.00 -18.72
N LEU A 16 6.19 -2.81 -18.01
CA LEU A 16 4.93 -3.43 -18.38
C LEU A 16 4.43 -2.98 -19.75
N PHE A 17 4.59 -1.68 -20.06
CA PHE A 17 4.25 -1.15 -21.39
C PHE A 17 5.10 -1.77 -22.51
N ARG A 18 6.38 -2.08 -22.25
CA ARG A 18 7.30 -2.64 -23.24
C ARG A 18 7.19 -4.16 -23.38
N ASN A 19 6.99 -4.87 -22.28
CA ASN A 19 7.18 -6.32 -22.21
C ASN A 19 5.89 -7.12 -22.27
N LEU A 20 4.74 -6.53 -21.90
CA LEU A 20 3.46 -7.23 -22.00
C LEU A 20 2.84 -7.02 -23.38
N PRO A 21 2.60 -8.11 -24.15
CA PRO A 21 1.87 -8.01 -25.38
C PRO A 21 0.40 -7.66 -25.09
N GLY A 22 -0.11 -6.72 -25.88
CA GLY A 22 -1.53 -6.40 -25.97
C GLY A 22 -2.34 -7.57 -26.55
N PRO A 23 -3.67 -7.49 -26.46
CA PRO A 23 -4.56 -8.51 -27.00
C PRO A 23 -4.46 -8.65 -28.52
N ASP A 24 -3.91 -7.65 -29.21
CA ASP A 24 -3.60 -7.63 -30.64
C ASP A 24 -2.13 -8.02 -30.95
N GLY A 25 -1.38 -8.47 -29.93
CA GLY A 25 0.04 -8.82 -30.04
C GLY A 25 0.98 -7.62 -30.10
N ARG A 26 0.48 -6.38 -29.98
CA ARG A 26 1.29 -5.16 -29.98
C ARG A 26 1.51 -4.65 -28.56
N PRO A 27 2.60 -3.92 -28.28
CA PRO A 27 2.80 -3.29 -26.97
C PRO A 27 1.61 -2.41 -26.58
N TYR A 28 1.30 -2.35 -25.30
CA TYR A 28 0.20 -1.53 -24.80
C TYR A 28 0.40 -0.05 -25.14
N SER A 29 -0.68 0.63 -25.51
CA SER A 29 -0.70 2.10 -25.63
C SER A 29 -1.31 2.71 -24.37
N ALA A 30 -0.97 3.98 -24.06
CA ALA A 30 -1.56 4.70 -22.94
C ALA A 30 -3.10 4.74 -23.06
N LYS A 31 -3.63 4.92 -24.27
CA LYS A 31 -5.05 4.83 -24.60
C LYS A 31 -5.65 3.49 -24.23
N THR A 32 -5.00 2.39 -24.62
CA THR A 32 -5.48 1.03 -24.34
C THR A 32 -5.56 0.77 -22.84
N ILE A 33 -4.54 1.19 -22.07
CA ILE A 33 -4.50 1.01 -20.62
C ILE A 33 -5.52 1.89 -19.91
N ALA A 34 -5.68 3.14 -20.33
CA ALA A 34 -6.71 4.03 -19.80
C ALA A 34 -8.11 3.44 -19.98
N GLN A 35 -8.41 2.90 -21.17
CA GLN A 35 -9.69 2.24 -21.44
C GLN A 35 -9.89 1.00 -20.55
N ARG A 36 -8.88 0.12 -20.47
CA ARG A 36 -8.95 -1.09 -19.64
C ARG A 36 -9.11 -0.82 -18.15
N ALA A 37 -8.51 0.27 -17.66
CA ALA A 37 -8.71 0.74 -16.30
C ALA A 37 -10.16 1.21 -16.11
N ALA A 38 -10.71 1.97 -17.07
CA ALA A 38 -12.09 2.44 -17.03
C ALA A 38 -13.10 1.30 -17.04
N ASP A 39 -12.87 0.27 -17.86
CA ASP A 39 -13.71 -0.94 -17.92
C ASP A 39 -13.75 -1.69 -16.58
N ARG A 40 -12.73 -1.50 -15.73
CA ARG A 40 -12.63 -2.04 -14.37
C ARG A 40 -13.04 -1.05 -13.27
N GLY A 41 -13.60 0.10 -13.64
CA GLY A 41 -14.10 1.11 -12.69
C GLY A 41 -13.07 2.14 -12.22
N TYR A 42 -11.89 2.20 -12.85
CA TYR A 42 -10.83 3.14 -12.52
C TYR A 42 -10.72 4.24 -13.57
N ARG A 43 -10.76 5.50 -13.14
CA ARG A 43 -10.56 6.65 -14.05
C ARG A 43 -9.10 7.08 -14.04
N ILE A 44 -8.37 6.73 -15.09
CA ILE A 44 -6.97 7.10 -15.29
C ILE A 44 -6.81 7.68 -16.70
N GLY A 45 -6.32 8.91 -16.81
CA GLY A 45 -6.16 9.60 -18.09
C GLY A 45 -4.85 9.26 -18.80
N GLU A 46 -4.86 9.26 -20.14
CA GLU A 46 -3.69 8.96 -20.99
C GLU A 46 -2.51 9.91 -20.75
N SER A 47 -2.80 11.21 -20.58
CA SER A 47 -1.77 12.21 -20.28
C SER A 47 -1.10 11.95 -18.93
N TYR A 48 -1.89 11.55 -17.93
CA TYR A 48 -1.37 11.21 -16.61
C TYR A 48 -0.52 9.92 -16.63
N LEU A 49 -0.94 8.90 -17.38
CA LEU A 49 -0.12 7.70 -17.65
C LEU A 49 1.24 8.07 -18.27
N SER A 50 1.24 8.97 -19.25
CA SER A 50 2.47 9.44 -19.91
C SER A 50 3.39 10.20 -18.93
N GLN A 51 2.81 10.97 -18.02
CA GLN A 51 3.57 11.66 -16.97
C GLN A 51 4.14 10.69 -15.93
N LEU A 52 3.39 9.66 -15.55
CA LEU A 52 3.86 8.61 -14.63
C LEU A 52 5.03 7.83 -15.25
N ARG A 53 4.91 7.40 -16.50
CA ARG A 53 5.98 6.68 -17.23
C ARG A 53 7.27 7.49 -17.37
N SER A 54 7.15 8.81 -17.54
CA SER A 54 8.31 9.69 -17.65
C SER A 54 8.85 10.18 -16.30
N GLY A 55 8.24 9.77 -15.18
CA GLY A 55 8.60 10.24 -13.84
C GLY A 55 8.30 11.73 -13.58
N LYS A 56 7.55 12.39 -14.47
CA LYS A 56 7.06 13.77 -14.26
C LYS A 56 6.00 13.81 -13.17
N ALA A 57 5.12 12.81 -13.14
CA ALA A 57 4.25 12.55 -12.01
C ALA A 57 4.89 11.46 -11.16
N ARG A 58 5.09 11.74 -9.87
CA ARG A 58 5.94 10.92 -8.97
C ARG A 58 5.17 10.18 -7.88
N SER A 59 3.95 10.62 -7.58
CA SER A 59 3.15 10.08 -6.47
C SER A 59 1.75 9.71 -6.95
N PRO A 60 1.59 8.57 -7.64
CA PRO A 60 0.26 8.04 -7.93
C PRO A 60 -0.46 7.68 -6.62
N SER A 61 -1.78 7.92 -6.58
CA SER A 61 -2.60 7.46 -5.45
C SER A 61 -2.65 5.92 -5.43
N PHE A 62 -2.89 5.31 -4.26
CA PHE A 62 -3.07 3.86 -4.16
C PHE A 62 -4.16 3.35 -5.12
N ARG A 63 -5.28 4.08 -5.24
CA ARG A 63 -6.35 3.76 -6.20
C ARG A 63 -5.88 3.79 -7.65
N THR A 64 -4.95 4.67 -8.00
CA THR A 64 -4.33 4.70 -9.32
C THR A 64 -3.48 3.45 -9.52
N VAL A 65 -2.66 3.09 -8.53
CA VAL A 65 -1.79 1.89 -8.60
C VAL A 65 -2.63 0.62 -8.73
N GLU A 66 -3.71 0.51 -7.96
CA GLU A 66 -4.67 -0.59 -8.06
C GLU A 66 -5.32 -0.66 -9.46
N GLY A 67 -5.75 0.47 -10.00
CA GLY A 67 -6.32 0.53 -11.35
C GLY A 67 -5.33 0.16 -12.46
N LEU A 68 -4.05 0.49 -12.28
CA LEU A 68 -2.99 0.10 -13.21
C LEU A 68 -2.72 -1.41 -13.15
N ALA A 69 -2.59 -1.96 -11.94
CA ALA A 69 -2.42 -3.39 -11.73
C ALA A 69 -3.57 -4.18 -12.39
N ALA A 70 -4.81 -3.73 -12.15
CA ALA A 70 -6.00 -4.32 -12.74
C ALA A 70 -6.01 -4.20 -14.27
N ALA A 71 -5.62 -3.04 -14.85
CA ALA A 71 -5.61 -2.84 -16.31
C ALA A 71 -4.57 -3.69 -17.04
N PHE A 72 -3.42 -3.92 -16.40
CA PHE A 72 -2.34 -4.77 -16.90
C PHE A 72 -2.51 -6.26 -16.57
N ASP A 73 -3.48 -6.60 -15.72
CA ASP A 73 -3.71 -7.96 -15.21
C ASP A 73 -2.49 -8.51 -14.45
N VAL A 74 -1.88 -7.66 -13.63
CA VAL A 74 -0.73 -8.01 -12.77
C VAL A 74 -1.07 -7.80 -11.30
N ASP A 75 -0.32 -8.48 -10.43
CA ASP A 75 -0.44 -8.26 -8.98
C ASP A 75 -0.01 -6.83 -8.62
N ILE A 76 -0.79 -6.14 -7.77
CA ILE A 76 -0.50 -4.78 -7.30
C ILE A 76 0.88 -4.66 -6.63
N ARG A 77 1.37 -5.74 -6.02
CA ARG A 77 2.71 -5.83 -5.42
C ARG A 77 3.83 -5.59 -6.42
N HIS A 78 3.57 -5.76 -7.72
CA HIS A 78 4.54 -5.39 -8.76
C HIS A 78 4.94 -3.92 -8.66
N PHE A 79 4.02 -3.03 -8.29
CA PHE A 79 4.29 -1.60 -8.17
C PHE A 79 4.75 -1.15 -6.78
N LEU A 80 4.54 -1.99 -5.77
CA LEU A 80 4.88 -1.65 -4.39
C LEU A 80 6.33 -2.06 -4.11
N THR A 81 7.04 -1.20 -3.39
CA THR A 81 8.32 -1.55 -2.76
C THR A 81 8.10 -2.15 -1.38
N ASP A 82 9.14 -2.76 -0.79
CA ASP A 82 9.10 -3.22 0.61
C ASP A 82 8.85 -2.06 1.58
N GLU A 83 9.24 -0.84 1.23
CA GLU A 83 8.99 0.37 2.01
C GLU A 83 7.53 0.85 1.87
N ASP A 84 6.95 0.81 0.67
CA ASP A 84 5.53 1.10 0.45
C ASP A 84 4.62 0.11 1.17
N SER A 85 5.04 -1.15 1.23
CA SER A 85 4.34 -2.22 1.96
C SER A 85 4.37 -2.00 3.47
N ARG A 86 5.48 -1.47 4.01
CA ARG A 86 5.59 -1.07 5.43
C ARG A 86 4.74 0.16 5.73
N ARG A 87 4.85 1.23 4.93
CA ARG A 87 4.03 2.44 5.10
C ARG A 87 2.54 2.13 5.03
N THR A 88 2.12 1.29 4.09
CA THR A 88 0.72 0.86 3.97
C THR A 88 0.27 0.07 5.20
N ARG A 89 1.15 -0.77 5.77
CA ARG A 89 0.85 -1.49 7.01
C ARG A 89 0.71 -0.52 8.19
N ASP A 90 1.62 0.45 8.31
CA ASP A 90 1.58 1.47 9.36
C ASP A 90 0.32 2.33 9.25
N GLU A 91 -0.07 2.71 8.03
CA GLU A 91 -1.32 3.45 7.75
C GLU A 91 -2.55 2.62 8.08
N ILE A 92 -2.60 1.33 7.69
CA ILE A 92 -3.70 0.42 8.05
C ILE A 92 -3.77 0.19 9.55
N GLU A 93 -2.64 0.06 10.24
CA GLU A 93 -2.57 -0.07 11.69
C GLU A 93 -3.04 1.21 12.39
N GLN A 94 -2.68 2.39 11.87
CA GLN A 94 -3.24 3.66 12.35
C GLN A 94 -4.75 3.75 12.11
N PHE A 95 -5.24 3.39 10.93
CA PHE A 95 -6.69 3.36 10.65
C PHE A 95 -7.42 2.37 11.56
N ARG A 96 -6.84 1.19 11.82
CA ARG A 96 -7.37 0.20 12.76
C ARG A 96 -7.37 0.73 14.19
N ALA A 97 -6.28 1.37 14.62
CA ALA A 97 -6.18 1.99 15.94
C ALA A 97 -7.18 3.16 16.11
N MET A 98 -7.44 3.93 15.06
CA MET A 98 -8.45 4.98 15.08
C MET A 98 -9.89 4.44 15.06
N ALA A 99 -10.11 3.30 14.40
CA ALA A 99 -11.40 2.60 14.34
C ALA A 99 -11.69 1.76 15.60
N ASP A 100 -10.68 1.45 16.41
CA ASP A 100 -10.83 0.67 17.64
C ASP A 100 -11.48 1.52 18.75
N PRO A 101 -12.69 1.16 19.23
CA PRO A 101 -13.39 1.89 20.28
C PRO A 101 -12.64 1.94 21.62
N GLU A 102 -11.82 0.93 21.95
CA GLU A 102 -10.99 0.90 23.16
C GLU A 102 -9.82 1.87 23.06
N VAL A 103 -9.12 1.90 21.92
CA VAL A 103 -8.03 2.87 21.68
C VAL A 103 -8.57 4.30 21.71
N HIS A 104 -9.73 4.54 21.08
CA HIS A 104 -10.38 5.85 21.07
C HIS A 104 -10.80 6.31 22.48
N ARG A 105 -11.27 5.38 23.32
CA ARG A 105 -11.61 5.62 24.74
C ARG A 105 -10.37 6.00 25.55
N VAL A 106 -9.25 5.30 25.36
CA VAL A 106 -7.98 5.61 26.03
C VAL A 106 -7.46 6.98 25.59
N ALA A 107 -7.44 7.26 24.27
CA ALA A 107 -7.03 8.55 23.72
C ALA A 107 -7.86 9.71 24.31
N LYS A 108 -9.18 9.56 24.45
CA LYS A 108 -10.05 10.57 25.10
C LYS A 108 -9.70 10.82 26.57
N ARG A 109 -9.27 9.80 27.32
CA ARG A 109 -8.85 9.96 28.72
C ARG A 109 -7.50 10.67 28.84
N LEU A 110 -6.63 10.51 27.85
CA LEU A 110 -5.34 11.20 27.78
C LEU A 110 -5.48 12.67 27.34
N ALA A 111 -6.56 13.01 26.61
CA ALA A 111 -6.79 14.33 25.98
C ALA A 111 -6.98 15.53 26.93
N GLY A 112 -6.68 15.40 28.23
CA GLY A 112 -6.68 16.49 29.20
C GLY A 112 -5.52 16.43 30.20
N LEU A 113 -4.56 15.54 29.99
CA LEU A 113 -3.41 15.39 30.88
C LEU A 113 -2.27 16.34 30.49
N PRO A 114 -1.44 16.77 31.46
CA PRO A 114 -0.19 17.46 31.17
C PRO A 114 0.71 16.61 30.26
N LYS A 115 1.50 17.27 29.41
CA LYS A 115 2.37 16.59 28.42
C LYS A 115 3.38 15.66 29.11
N GLU A 116 3.86 16.06 30.27
CA GLU A 116 4.79 15.29 31.11
C GLU A 116 4.15 13.99 31.59
N THR A 117 2.84 14.00 31.86
CA THR A 117 2.10 12.79 32.26
C THR A 117 1.83 11.88 31.07
N ILE A 118 1.55 12.45 29.89
CA ILE A 118 1.39 11.68 28.64
C ILE A 118 2.69 10.94 28.31
N ALA A 119 3.85 11.58 28.47
CA ALA A 119 5.15 10.95 28.23
C ALA A 119 5.42 9.73 29.13
N VAL A 120 4.99 9.78 30.40
CA VAL A 120 5.11 8.63 31.32
C VAL A 120 4.21 7.47 30.88
N VAL A 121 3.00 7.77 30.40
CA VAL A 121 2.09 6.74 29.87
C VAL A 121 2.66 6.11 28.60
N ASP A 122 3.25 6.91 27.71
CA ASP A 122 3.91 6.46 26.49
C ASP A 122 5.07 5.50 26.80
N GLU A 123 5.94 5.86 27.75
CA GLU A 123 7.04 4.99 28.20
C GLU A 123 6.54 3.66 28.79
N LEU A 124 5.42 3.69 29.54
CA LEU A 124 4.80 2.47 30.05
C LEU A 124 4.27 1.58 28.91
N VAL A 125 3.63 2.17 27.89
CA VAL A 125 3.17 1.45 26.70
C VAL A 125 4.36 0.79 25.98
N ASP A 126 5.48 1.49 25.85
CA ASP A 126 6.73 0.95 25.28
C ASP A 126 7.31 -0.21 26.09
N VAL A 127 7.26 -0.14 27.43
CA VAL A 127 7.68 -1.25 28.30
C VAL A 127 6.77 -2.46 28.11
N LEU A 128 5.46 -2.26 27.98
CA LEU A 128 4.49 -3.35 27.75
C LEU A 128 4.71 -4.03 26.39
N HIS A 129 5.03 -3.26 25.34
CA HIS A 129 5.37 -3.82 24.03
C HIS A 129 6.68 -4.60 24.06
N ARG A 130 7.71 -4.10 24.76
CA ARG A 130 9.00 -4.81 24.90
C ARG A 130 8.90 -6.10 25.72
N ARG A 131 8.01 -6.17 26.71
CA ARG A 131 7.76 -7.40 27.49
C ARG A 131 6.97 -8.45 26.72
N ARG A 132 6.16 -8.03 25.76
CA ARG A 132 5.54 -8.89 24.76
C ARG A 132 6.55 -9.17 23.64
N GLY A 133 7.63 -9.91 23.94
CA GLY A 133 8.51 -10.46 22.91
C GLY A 133 7.71 -11.19 21.81
N PRO A 134 8.26 -11.38 20.59
CA PRO A 134 7.50 -11.70 19.39
C PRO A 134 6.54 -12.87 19.64
N ALA A 135 5.25 -12.58 19.62
CA ALA A 135 4.22 -13.61 19.71
C ALA A 135 4.44 -14.58 18.56
N ALA A 136 4.62 -15.84 18.93
CA ALA A 136 4.92 -16.97 18.10
C ALA A 136 4.07 -17.01 16.82
N ALA A 137 4.75 -17.19 15.69
CA ALA A 137 4.17 -17.83 14.53
C ALA A 137 3.81 -19.28 14.91
N SER A 138 2.54 -19.50 15.25
CA SER A 138 1.83 -20.80 15.33
C SER A 138 0.36 -20.38 15.47
N ASP A 139 -0.48 -20.50 14.44
CA ASP A 139 -1.01 -21.81 14.03
C ASP A 139 -0.92 -22.04 12.52
N LEU A 140 0.05 -22.86 12.15
CA LEU A 140 -0.08 -23.78 11.03
C LEU A 140 -1.00 -24.91 11.50
N HIS A 141 -2.28 -24.87 11.18
CA HIS A 141 -3.11 -26.08 11.28
C HIS A 141 -2.94 -26.87 10.00
N LEU A 142 -1.97 -27.79 10.06
CA LEU A 142 -1.93 -29.02 9.30
C LEU A 142 -3.25 -29.76 9.58
N VAL A 143 -4.12 -29.88 8.57
CA VAL A 143 -5.13 -30.94 8.56
C VAL A 143 -4.68 -31.92 7.48
N ASP A 144 -3.84 -32.85 7.94
CA ASP A 144 -3.80 -34.19 7.39
C ASP A 144 -4.30 -35.09 8.51
N ASP A 145 -5.51 -35.63 8.36
CA ASP A 145 -5.89 -36.92 8.94
C ASP A 145 -7.21 -37.40 8.32
N ALA A 146 -7.08 -38.42 7.47
CA ALA A 146 -7.87 -39.66 7.46
C ALA A 146 -9.41 -39.56 7.44
N VAL A 147 -9.99 -39.95 6.29
CA VAL A 147 -10.88 -41.14 6.15
C VAL A 147 -10.64 -41.78 4.79
#